data_AF-A0A7J6W6I8-F1
#
_entry.id   AF-A0A7J6W6I8-F1
#
_cell.length_a   1.000
_cell.length_b   1.000
_cell.length_c   1.000
_cell.angle_alpha   90.00
_cell.angle_beta   90.00
_cell.angle_gamma   90.00
#
_symmetry.space_group_name_H-M   'P 1'
#
loop_
_entity.id
_entity.type
_entity.pdbx_description
1 polymer ?
#
loop_
_entity_poly.entity_id
_entity_poly.type
_entity_poly.pdbx_seq_one_letter_code
_entity_poly.pdbx_strand_id
1 'polypeptide(L)'
;MKAVEGIDEDGTQKPLTDEIYRQLMPPEKHGRVRMMSRGVTPTTYFGTRGSSSHCSSSIHIEVLENEMAVMRNKTQEREEERQREIDDMNRQAQQKEDDREREINEMKREAQQKDEGRQRELDDMKRQL
;
A
#
# COMPACT_ATOMS: atom_id res chain seq x y z
N MET A 1 47.95 22.45 33.51
CA MET A 1 48.31 22.79 32.12
C MET A 1 48.98 24.17 32.16
N LYS A 2 50.19 24.33 31.60
CA LYS A 2 50.90 25.63 31.58
C LYS A 2 50.18 26.58 30.64
N ALA A 3 49.98 27.84 31.05
CA ALA A 3 49.44 28.89 30.19
C ALA A 3 50.44 29.16 29.05
N VAL A 4 49.94 29.37 27.84
CA VAL A 4 50.77 29.80 26.70
C VAL A 4 50.95 31.32 26.84
N GLU A 5 52.19 31.76 26.94
CA GLU A 5 52.54 33.17 27.14
C GLU A 5 53.04 33.77 25.82
N GLY A 6 52.61 35.00 25.55
CA GLY A 6 53.05 35.79 24.40
C GLY A 6 54.07 36.82 24.84
N ILE A 7 54.95 37.20 23.93
CA ILE A 7 56.01 38.20 24.16
C ILE A 7 55.53 39.51 23.52
N ASP A 8 55.43 40.57 24.32
CA ASP A 8 55.14 41.92 23.79
C ASP A 8 56.41 42.58 23.20
N GLU A 9 56.25 43.72 22.54
CA GLU A 9 57.35 44.39 21.82
C GLU A 9 58.47 44.91 22.77
N ASP A 10 58.15 45.02 24.06
CA ASP A 10 59.09 45.36 25.14
C ASP A 10 59.71 44.13 25.81
N GLY A 11 59.44 42.91 25.29
CA GLY A 11 60.03 41.65 25.74
C GLY A 11 59.41 41.04 27.00
N THR A 12 58.28 41.57 27.47
CA THR A 12 57.58 41.11 28.68
C THR A 12 56.64 39.94 28.35
N GLN A 13 56.79 38.83 29.08
CA GLN A 13 55.91 37.66 28.92
C GLN A 13 54.60 37.89 29.69
N LYS A 14 53.49 37.92 28.96
CA LYS A 14 52.13 38.02 29.53
C LYS A 14 51.31 36.80 29.11
N PRO A 15 50.42 36.30 29.98
CA PRO A 15 49.56 35.19 29.64
C PRO A 15 48.60 35.59 28.51
N LEU A 16 48.51 34.79 27.45
CA LEU A 16 47.47 34.97 26.44
C LEU A 16 46.13 34.59 27.07
N THR A 17 45.36 35.60 27.47
CA THR A 17 44.00 35.41 27.97
C THR A 17 43.01 35.44 26.80
N ASP A 18 41.90 34.71 26.93
CA ASP A 18 40.78 34.74 25.96
C ASP A 18 40.20 36.14 25.74
N GLU A 19 40.50 37.07 26.65
CA GLU A 19 40.13 38.48 26.53
C GLU A 19 40.85 39.17 25.36
N ILE A 20 42.13 38.87 25.13
CA ILE A 20 42.88 39.35 23.97
C ILE A 20 42.25 38.82 22.68
N TYR A 21 41.86 37.54 22.68
CA TYR A 21 41.21 36.92 21.52
C TYR A 21 39.84 37.55 21.23
N ARG A 22 39.04 37.85 22.25
CA ARG A 22 37.75 38.53 22.10
C ARG A 22 37.87 39.99 21.63
N GLN A 23 38.96 40.67 21.96
CA GLN A 23 39.23 42.02 21.47
C GLN A 23 39.52 42.02 19.96
N LEU A 24 40.28 41.06 19.48
CA LEU A 24 40.67 40.94 18.06
C LEU A 24 39.59 40.24 17.21
N MET A 25 38.94 39.23 17.76
CA MET A 25 37.85 38.48 17.16
C MET A 25 36.65 38.51 18.12
N PRO A 26 35.81 39.55 18.04
CA PRO A 26 34.56 39.56 18.78
C PRO A 26 33.71 38.35 18.37
N PRO A 27 32.84 37.83 19.26
CA PRO A 27 31.97 36.71 18.94
C PRO A 27 31.23 36.98 17.64
N GLU A 28 31.37 36.06 16.68
CA GLU A 28 30.81 36.22 15.34
C GLU A 28 29.30 36.46 15.43
N LYS A 29 28.90 37.71 15.21
CA LYS A 29 27.48 38.08 15.17
C LYS A 29 26.92 37.57 13.87
N HIS A 30 26.31 36.39 13.92
CA HIS A 30 25.49 35.85 12.83
C HIS A 30 24.21 36.69 12.70
N GLY A 31 24.35 37.90 12.18
CA GLY A 31 23.24 38.74 11.77
C GLY A 31 22.83 38.38 10.35
N ARG A 32 21.52 38.25 10.10
CA ARG A 32 20.99 38.22 8.73
C ARG A 32 21.39 39.52 8.04
N VAL A 33 22.35 39.45 7.12
CA VAL A 33 22.74 40.57 6.25
C VAL A 33 21.51 40.92 5.40
N ARG A 34 20.77 41.95 5.83
CA ARG A 34 19.77 42.59 4.99
C ARG A 34 20.54 43.52 4.07
N MET A 35 20.79 43.07 2.83
CA MET A 35 21.19 43.97 1.74
C MET A 35 20.12 45.06 1.63
N MET A 36 20.39 46.26 2.16
CA MET A 36 19.58 47.44 1.88
C MET A 36 19.96 47.99 0.50
N SER A 37 19.82 47.16 -0.53
CA SER A 37 19.82 47.61 -1.91
C SER A 37 18.38 47.67 -2.38
N ARG A 38 18.06 48.68 -3.21
CA ARG A 38 16.77 48.86 -3.90
C ARG A 38 16.57 47.81 -5.01
N GLY A 39 17.12 46.61 -4.83
CA GLY A 39 17.17 45.52 -5.79
C GLY A 39 16.33 44.33 -5.35
N VAL A 40 16.07 43.43 -6.31
CA VAL A 40 15.29 42.21 -6.12
C VAL A 40 15.99 41.33 -5.08
N THR A 41 15.46 41.30 -3.85
CA THR A 41 15.97 40.37 -2.84
C THR A 41 15.72 38.93 -3.30
N PRO A 42 16.52 37.93 -2.88
CA PRO A 42 16.30 36.54 -3.27
C PRO A 42 14.88 36.05 -2.94
N THR A 43 14.26 36.60 -1.90
CA THR A 43 12.85 36.40 -1.53
C THR A 43 11.86 36.92 -2.58
N THR A 44 12.23 37.94 -3.35
CA THR A 44 11.47 38.44 -4.51
C THR A 44 11.73 37.60 -5.77
N TYR A 45 12.95 37.09 -5.97
CA TYR A 45 13.30 36.26 -7.14
C TYR A 45 12.71 34.85 -7.06
N PHE A 46 12.80 34.20 -5.90
CA PHE A 46 12.25 32.85 -5.69
C PHE A 46 10.81 32.85 -5.19
N GLY A 47 10.22 34.04 -4.98
CA GLY A 47 8.86 34.22 -4.50
C GLY A 47 8.65 33.65 -3.10
N THR A 48 8.45 34.51 -2.11
CA THR A 48 7.72 34.11 -0.90
C THR A 48 6.31 33.72 -1.31
N ARG A 49 6.10 32.43 -1.59
CA ARG A 49 4.79 31.81 -1.54
C ARG A 49 4.31 31.96 -0.11
N GLY A 50 3.53 33.01 0.14
CA GLY A 50 2.83 33.20 1.40
C GLY A 50 2.15 31.89 1.75
N SER A 51 2.41 31.39 2.96
CA SER A 51 1.68 30.25 3.50
C SER A 51 0.24 30.68 3.72
N SER A 52 -0.61 30.52 2.70
CA SER A 52 -2.06 30.62 2.79
C SER A 52 -2.73 29.32 2.29
N SER A 53 -2.06 28.18 2.39
CA SER A 53 -2.61 26.89 1.94
C SER A 53 -3.45 26.15 2.99
N HIS A 54 -3.57 26.68 4.22
CA HIS A 54 -4.25 25.96 5.32
C HIS A 54 -5.78 25.83 5.14
N CYS A 55 -6.43 26.56 4.23
CA CYS A 55 -7.86 26.36 3.93
C CYS A 55 -8.14 25.43 2.75
N SER A 56 -7.21 25.21 1.82
CA SER A 56 -7.44 24.31 0.67
C SER A 56 -7.18 22.84 1.00
N SER A 57 -6.42 22.55 2.05
CA SER A 57 -6.11 21.17 2.45
C SER A 57 -7.34 20.41 2.96
N SER A 58 -8.21 21.05 3.76
CA SER A 58 -9.40 20.38 4.33
C SER A 58 -10.39 19.93 3.25
N ILE A 59 -10.73 20.83 2.32
CA ILE A 59 -11.65 20.50 1.21
C ILE A 59 -11.05 19.41 0.31
N HIS A 60 -9.75 19.46 0.05
CA HIS A 60 -9.08 18.45 -0.76
C HIS A 60 -9.08 17.07 -0.07
N ILE A 61 -8.89 17.03 1.26
CA ILE A 61 -8.96 15.80 2.04
C ILE A 61 -10.37 15.20 1.99
N GLU A 62 -11.41 15.99 2.20
CA GLU A 62 -12.81 15.51 2.13
C GLU A 62 -13.17 14.95 0.74
N VAL A 63 -12.71 15.59 -0.34
CA VAL A 63 -12.91 15.10 -1.71
C VAL A 63 -12.21 13.75 -1.91
N LEU A 64 -10.97 13.60 -1.45
CA LEU A 64 -10.22 12.33 -1.54
C LEU A 64 -10.87 11.23 -0.70
N GLU A 65 -11.36 11.54 0.50
CA GLU A 65 -12.08 10.58 1.34
C GLU A 65 -13.36 10.08 0.66
N ASN A 66 -14.12 10.98 0.04
CA ASN A 66 -15.31 10.62 -0.72
C ASN A 66 -14.96 9.77 -1.95
N GLU A 67 -13.91 10.11 -2.70
CA GLU A 67 -13.45 9.32 -3.84
C GLU A 67 -13.03 7.91 -3.41
N MET A 68 -12.28 7.78 -2.31
CA MET A 68 -11.92 6.49 -1.73
C MET A 68 -13.14 5.67 -1.30
N ALA A 69 -14.15 6.31 -0.70
CA ALA A 69 -15.38 5.64 -0.30
C ALA A 69 -16.14 5.08 -1.53
N VAL A 70 -16.29 5.88 -2.59
CA VAL A 70 -16.91 5.44 -3.85
C VAL A 70 -16.14 4.27 -4.47
N MET A 71 -14.80 4.36 -4.51
CA MET A 71 -13.97 3.29 -5.05
C MET A 71 -14.09 2.00 -4.24
N ARG A 72 -14.11 2.09 -2.90
CA ARG A 72 -14.32 0.93 -2.02
C ARG A 72 -15.67 0.27 -2.23
N ASN A 73 -16.74 1.06 -2.30
CA ASN A 73 -18.09 0.53 -2.55
C ASN A 73 -18.15 -0.18 -3.91
N LYS A 74 -17.60 0.44 -4.96
CA LYS A 74 -17.55 -0.16 -6.29
C LYS A 74 -16.73 -1.45 -6.34
N THR A 75 -15.63 -1.53 -5.58
CA THR A 75 -14.86 -2.78 -5.48
C THR A 75 -15.64 -3.86 -4.74
N GLN A 76 -16.34 -3.50 -3.67
CA GLN A 76 -17.15 -4.43 -2.90
C GLN A 76 -18.33 -4.97 -3.73
N GLU A 77 -19.06 -4.10 -4.43
CA GLU A 77 -20.16 -4.53 -5.31
C GLU A 77 -19.70 -5.52 -6.38
N ARG A 78 -18.54 -5.26 -7.01
CA ARG A 78 -17.95 -6.19 -7.99
C ARG A 78 -17.50 -7.50 -7.37
N GLU A 79 -17.01 -7.47 -6.14
CA GLU A 79 -16.62 -8.68 -5.43
C GLU A 79 -17.84 -9.53 -5.06
N GLU A 80 -18.91 -8.90 -4.59
CA GLU A 80 -20.19 -9.56 -4.34
C GLU A 80 -20.81 -10.13 -5.63
N GLU A 81 -20.75 -9.41 -6.75
CA GLU A 81 -21.23 -9.89 -8.04
C GLU A 81 -20.44 -11.12 -8.51
N ARG A 82 -19.11 -11.07 -8.45
CA ARG A 82 -18.26 -12.23 -8.77
C ARG A 82 -18.52 -13.40 -7.85
N GLN A 83 -18.74 -13.16 -6.56
CA GLN A 83 -19.04 -14.23 -5.61
C GLN A 83 -20.36 -14.92 -5.98
N ARG A 84 -21.39 -14.16 -6.34
CA ARG A 84 -22.66 -14.72 -6.80
C ARG A 84 -22.50 -15.53 -8.10
N GLU A 85 -21.68 -15.06 -9.04
CA GLU A 85 -21.39 -15.79 -10.27
C GLU A 85 -20.68 -17.12 -9.99
N ILE A 86 -19.69 -17.13 -9.08
CA ILE A 86 -19.00 -18.34 -8.65
C ILE A 86 -19.97 -19.31 -7.99
N ASP A 87 -20.83 -18.82 -7.10
CA ASP A 87 -21.82 -19.65 -6.39
C ASP A 87 -22.84 -20.28 -7.35
N ASP A 88 -23.30 -19.53 -8.35
CA ASP A 88 -24.21 -20.06 -9.38
C ASP A 88 -23.53 -21.10 -10.27
N MET A 89 -22.28 -20.83 -10.69
CA MET A 89 -21.48 -21.77 -11.47
C MET A 89 -21.25 -23.08 -10.70
N ASN A 90 -20.93 -23.00 -9.40
CA ASN A 90 -20.75 -24.16 -8.54
C ASN A 90 -22.04 -24.97 -8.41
N ARG A 91 -23.19 -24.29 -8.24
CA ARG A 91 -24.50 -24.94 -8.17
C ARG A 91 -24.82 -25.68 -9.46
N GLN A 92 -24.59 -25.04 -10.62
CA GLN A 92 -24.80 -25.68 -11.92
C GLN A 92 -23.86 -26.87 -12.15
N ALA A 93 -22.60 -26.76 -11.73
CA ALA A 93 -21.64 -27.86 -11.82
C ALA A 93 -22.09 -29.06 -10.98
N GLN A 94 -22.52 -28.82 -9.74
CA GLN A 94 -23.01 -29.85 -8.85
C GLN A 94 -24.28 -30.53 -9.38
N GLN A 95 -25.21 -29.76 -9.94
CA GLN A 95 -26.42 -30.33 -10.55
C GLN A 95 -26.08 -31.23 -11.76
N LYS A 96 -25.13 -30.82 -12.60
CA LYS A 96 -24.66 -31.64 -13.72
C LYS A 96 -23.97 -32.92 -13.26
N GLU A 97 -23.26 -32.87 -12.14
CA GLU A 97 -22.62 -34.04 -11.56
C GLU A 97 -23.66 -35.02 -11.01
N ASP A 98 -24.65 -34.53 -10.26
CA ASP A 98 -25.77 -35.32 -9.75
C ASP A 98 -26.56 -36.00 -10.89
N ASP A 99 -26.84 -35.27 -11.97
CA ASP A 99 -27.56 -35.80 -13.14
C ASP A 99 -26.75 -36.91 -13.84
N ARG A 100 -25.44 -36.72 -14.01
CA ARG A 100 -24.54 -37.75 -14.56
C ARG A 100 -24.48 -38.97 -13.65
N GLU A 101 -24.41 -38.78 -12.35
CA GLU A 101 -24.37 -39.90 -11.40
C GLU A 101 -25.67 -40.71 -11.45
N ARG A 102 -26.82 -40.04 -11.57
CA ARG A 102 -28.12 -40.71 -11.78
C ARG A 102 -28.13 -41.53 -13.06
N GLU A 103 -27.68 -40.96 -14.19
CA GLU A 103 -27.61 -41.66 -15.48
C GLU A 103 -26.69 -42.89 -15.41
N ILE A 104 -25.52 -42.76 -14.78
CA ILE A 104 -24.59 -43.88 -14.57
C ILE A 104 -25.24 -44.99 -13.72
N ASN A 105 -25.94 -44.62 -12.65
CA ASN A 105 -26.61 -45.58 -11.77
C ASN A 105 -27.77 -46.28 -12.49
N GLU A 106 -28.51 -45.58 -13.35
CA GLU A 106 -29.56 -46.16 -14.18
C GLU A 106 -28.99 -47.15 -15.20
N MET A 107 -27.94 -46.76 -15.94
CA MET A 107 -27.25 -47.66 -16.87
C MET A 107 -26.72 -48.93 -16.18
N LYS A 108 -26.16 -48.79 -14.97
CA LYS A 108 -25.69 -49.94 -14.17
C LYS A 108 -26.84 -50.88 -13.82
N ARG A 109 -27.99 -50.34 -13.40
CA ARG A 109 -29.18 -51.15 -13.07
C ARG A 109 -29.71 -51.89 -14.30
N GLU A 110 -29.79 -51.22 -15.44
CA GLU A 110 -30.23 -51.87 -16.68
C GLU A 110 -29.27 -52.98 -17.12
N ALA A 111 -27.96 -52.73 -17.05
CA ALA A 111 -26.96 -53.74 -17.39
C ALA A 111 -27.10 -54.97 -16.49
N GLN A 112 -27.26 -54.75 -15.18
CA GLN A 112 -27.46 -55.84 -14.22
C GLN A 112 -28.75 -56.62 -14.49
N GLN A 113 -29.86 -55.94 -14.78
CA GLN A 113 -31.13 -56.62 -15.13
C GLN A 113 -31.00 -57.45 -16.41
N LYS A 114 -30.30 -56.94 -17.44
CA LYS A 114 -30.06 -57.67 -18.69
C LYS A 114 -29.20 -58.91 -18.45
N ASP A 115 -28.18 -58.82 -17.60
CA ASP A 115 -27.33 -59.96 -17.25
C ASP A 115 -28.08 -61.00 -16.43
N GLU A 116 -28.87 -60.58 -15.44
CA GLU A 116 -29.75 -61.48 -14.68
C GLU A 116 -30.79 -62.17 -15.58
N GLY A 117 -31.39 -61.44 -16.53
CA GLY A 117 -32.33 -61.99 -17.51
C GLY A 117 -31.68 -63.05 -18.41
N ARG A 118 -30.50 -62.75 -18.96
CA ARG A 118 -29.72 -63.70 -19.76
C ARG A 118 -29.33 -64.95 -18.96
N GLN A 119 -28.98 -64.77 -17.69
CA GLN A 119 -28.59 -65.90 -16.83
C GLN A 119 -29.78 -66.81 -16.52
N ARG A 120 -30.97 -66.23 -16.29
CA ARG A 120 -32.21 -67.01 -16.13
C ARG A 120 -32.55 -67.81 -17.39
N GLU A 121 -32.44 -67.21 -18.59
CA GLU A 121 -32.65 -67.94 -19.85
C GLU A 121 -31.68 -69.12 -20.01
N LEU A 122 -30.39 -68.91 -19.70
CA LEU A 122 -29.39 -69.97 -19.75
C LEU A 122 -29.70 -71.11 -18.77
N ASP A 123 -30.14 -70.79 -17.56
CA ASP A 123 -30.50 -71.78 -16.54
C ASP A 123 -31.78 -72.55 -16.92
N ASP A 124 -32.77 -71.88 -17.51
CA ASP A 124 -33.99 -72.52 -18.01
C ASP A 124 -33.70 -73.49 -19.17
N MET A 125 -32.83 -73.10 -20.12
CA MET A 125 -32.40 -74.00 -21.19
C MET A 125 -31.68 -75.24 -20.65
N LYS A 126 -30.84 -75.09 -19.62
CA LYS A 126 -30.18 -76.23 -18.97
C LYS A 126 -31.14 -77.18 -18.26
N ARG A 127 -32.28 -76.69 -17.76
CA ARG A 127 -33.30 -77.52 -17.10
C ARG A 127 -34.15 -78.33 -18.09
N GLN A 128 -34.17 -77.95 -19.36
CA GLN A 128 -34.94 -78.62 -20.41
C GLN A 128 -34.14 -79.71 -21.15
N LEU A 129 -32.84 -79.83 -20.88
CA LEU A 129 -31.94 -80.88 -21.36
C LEU A 129 -31.81 -82.01 -20.32
#